data_AF-A0A1A8MKB1-F1
#
_entry.id   AF-A0A1A8MKB1-F1
#
_cell.length_a   1.000
_cell.length_b   1.000
_cell.length_c   1.000
_cell.angle_alpha   90.00
_cell.angle_beta   90.00
_cell.angle_gamma   90.00
#
_symmetry.space_group_name_H-M   'P 1'
#
loop_
_entity.id
_entity.type
_entity.pdbx_description
1 polymer ?
#
loop_
_entity_poly.entity_id
_entity_poly.type
_entity_poly.pdbx_seq_one_letter_code
_entity_poly.pdbx_strand_id
1 'polypeptide(L)'
;MPAVAVGNVGQLAVDLIISTLNLSRVGYLHTDCLIPMAGNNPYSSCKEDAEGLHCPAEVFTAAERKLAVLQIRVPIIQKKSKKFRQMLVSWIKSSGFSRTVVLSSSHTYQRDDHPCFCLPQLFKVCSKC
;
A
#
# COMPACT_ATOMS: atom_id res chain seq x y z
N MET A 1 -3.07 -2.04 -1.75
CA MET A 1 -2.83 -1.03 -0.70
C MET A 1 -2.70 -1.73 0.65
N PRO A 2 -1.68 -1.43 1.45
CA PRO A 2 -1.53 -2.02 2.78
C PRO A 2 -2.51 -1.38 3.76
N ALA A 3 -3.16 -2.19 4.57
CA ALA A 3 -3.79 -1.74 5.80
C ALA A 3 -2.69 -1.65 6.87
N VAL A 4 -2.66 -0.54 7.61
CA VAL A 4 -1.82 -0.41 8.80
C VAL A 4 -2.46 -1.27 9.90
N ALA A 5 -1.95 -2.49 10.07
CA ALA A 5 -2.48 -3.53 10.96
C ALA A 5 -1.35 -4.18 11.78
N VAL A 6 -1.71 -5.10 12.67
CA VAL A 6 -0.77 -5.73 13.62
C VAL A 6 0.40 -6.38 12.89
N GLY A 7 1.63 -6.03 13.33
CA GLY A 7 2.88 -6.53 12.78
C GLY A 7 3.34 -5.87 11.47
N ASN A 8 2.67 -4.81 10.99
CA ASN A 8 3.00 -4.12 9.73
C ASN A 8 3.10 -5.05 8.51
N VAL A 9 2.47 -6.24 8.58
CA VAL A 9 2.62 -7.30 7.58
C VAL A 9 2.18 -6.81 6.20
N GLY A 10 1.10 -6.02 6.13
CA GLY A 10 0.66 -5.42 4.89
C GLY A 10 1.71 -4.49 4.27
N GLN A 11 2.38 -3.67 5.08
CA GLN A 11 3.42 -2.75 4.61
C GLN A 11 4.65 -3.51 4.09
N LEU A 12 5.09 -4.53 4.83
CA LEU A 12 6.22 -5.38 4.46
C LEU A 12 5.93 -6.21 3.19
N ALA A 13 4.70 -6.72 3.06
CA ALA A 13 4.28 -7.42 1.85
C ALA A 13 4.34 -6.50 0.63
N VAL A 14 3.97 -5.23 0.80
CA VAL A 14 4.09 -4.23 -0.26
C VAL A 14 5.54 -3.89 -0.57
N ASP A 15 6.41 -3.75 0.45
CA ASP A 15 7.85 -3.54 0.25
C ASP A 15 8.44 -4.68 -0.61
N LEU A 16 8.08 -5.94 -0.31
CA LEU A 16 8.49 -7.10 -1.10
C LEU A 16 7.97 -7.05 -2.54
N ILE A 17 6.71 -6.66 -2.76
CA ILE A 17 6.13 -6.54 -4.10
C ILE A 17 6.88 -5.47 -4.91
N ILE A 18 7.17 -4.31 -4.31
CA ILE A 18 7.88 -3.21 -4.96
C ILE A 18 9.28 -3.66 -5.36
N SER A 19 10.03 -4.26 -4.43
CA SER A 19 11.39 -4.76 -4.69
C SER A 19 11.43 -5.91 -5.69
N THR A 20 10.49 -6.85 -5.63
CA THR A 20 10.48 -8.04 -6.49
C THR A 20 10.08 -7.70 -7.93
N LEU A 21 9.13 -6.78 -8.11
CA LEU A 21 8.64 -6.37 -9.43
C LEU A 21 9.35 -5.12 -9.97
N ASN A 22 10.34 -4.61 -9.24
CA ASN A 22 11.11 -3.41 -9.57
C ASN A 22 10.22 -2.24 -10.01
N LEU A 23 9.16 -1.96 -9.22
CA LEU A 23 8.13 -0.98 -9.57
C LEU A 23 8.70 0.44 -9.60
N SER A 24 8.27 1.25 -10.57
CA SER A 24 8.66 2.66 -10.64
C SER A 24 7.73 3.54 -9.82
N ARG A 25 8.29 4.49 -9.07
CA ARG A 25 7.50 5.49 -8.35
C ARG A 25 6.92 6.47 -9.36
N VAL A 26 5.60 6.66 -9.32
CA VAL A 26 4.88 7.59 -10.21
C VAL A 26 4.37 8.84 -9.52
N GLY A 27 4.35 8.85 -8.19
CA GLY A 27 3.89 10.03 -7.46
C GLY A 27 3.81 9.83 -5.95
N TYR A 28 3.38 10.91 -5.31
CA TYR A 28 3.32 11.05 -3.86
C TYR A 28 1.88 11.32 -3.42
N LEU A 29 1.45 10.69 -2.33
CA LEU A 29 0.16 10.97 -1.72
C LEU A 29 0.36 11.94 -0.55
N HIS A 30 0.24 13.23 -0.82
CA HIS A 30 0.36 14.26 0.21
C HIS A 30 -0.92 14.37 1.05
N THR A 31 -0.79 14.27 2.38
CA THR A 31 -1.93 14.41 3.30
C THR A 31 -1.48 14.77 4.71
N ASP A 32 -2.23 15.65 5.37
CA ASP A 32 -2.01 16.01 6.79
C ASP A 32 -2.46 14.92 7.77
N CYS A 33 -2.97 13.80 7.25
CA CYS A 33 -3.45 12.68 8.06
C CYS A 33 -2.32 11.72 8.45
N LEU A 34 -1.15 11.87 7.82
CA LEU A 34 0.04 11.09 8.06
C LEU A 34 1.08 11.93 8.80
N ILE A 35 1.95 11.27 9.56
CA ILE A 35 3.09 11.95 10.19
C ILE A 35 4.08 12.31 9.08
N PRO A 36 4.56 13.57 9.01
CA PRO A 36 5.53 13.96 8.00
C PRO A 36 6.82 13.15 8.20
N MET A 37 7.31 12.55 7.12
CA MET A 37 8.54 11.77 7.09
C MET A 37 9.23 12.03 5.77
N ALA A 38 10.54 12.27 5.83
CA ALA A 38 11.38 12.46 4.68
C ALA A 38 12.64 11.65 4.91
N GLY A 39 13.05 10.85 3.94
CA GLY A 39 14.20 9.98 4.10
C GLY A 39 14.79 9.56 2.76
N ASN A 40 15.80 8.69 2.85
CA ASN A 40 16.43 8.13 1.67
C ASN A 40 15.53 7.06 1.03
N ASN A 41 15.66 6.87 -0.28
CA ASN A 41 14.90 5.87 -1.01
C ASN A 41 15.37 4.44 -0.65
N PRO A 42 14.51 3.59 -0.05
CA PRO A 42 14.87 2.24 0.37
C PRO A 42 14.95 1.23 -0.79
N TYR A 43 14.47 1.61 -1.99
CA TYR A 43 14.45 0.75 -3.19
C TYR A 43 15.53 1.11 -4.22
N SER A 44 16.47 1.99 -3.84
CA SER A 44 17.53 2.49 -4.72
C SER A 44 18.40 1.34 -5.21
N SER A 45 18.15 0.89 -6.45
CA SER A 45 18.98 -0.11 -7.14
C SER A 45 20.02 0.55 -8.05
N CYS A 46 19.83 1.82 -8.42
CA CYS A 46 20.73 2.63 -9.22
C CYS A 46 21.00 4.00 -8.56
N LYS A 47 22.15 4.63 -8.86
CA LYS A 47 22.56 5.91 -8.25
C LYS A 47 21.59 7.06 -8.54
N GLU A 48 20.86 7.02 -9.65
CA GLU A 48 19.88 8.04 -10.04
C GLU A 48 18.59 7.97 -9.18
N ASP A 49 18.22 6.79 -8.69
CA ASP A 49 17.07 6.60 -7.78
C ASP A 49 17.38 6.98 -6.33
N ALA A 50 18.67 7.00 -5.96
CA ALA A 50 19.13 7.30 -4.61
C ALA A 50 19.05 8.79 -4.24
N GLU A 51 18.99 9.67 -5.24
CA GLU A 51 18.89 11.13 -5.03
C GLU A 51 17.44 11.55 -4.71
N GLY A 52 16.46 10.65 -4.87
CA GLY A 52 15.04 10.96 -4.68
C GLY A 52 14.59 10.87 -3.23
N LEU A 53 14.00 11.96 -2.71
CA LEU A 53 13.42 11.98 -1.37
C LEU A 53 12.24 10.99 -1.27
N HIS A 54 12.27 10.15 -0.24
CA HIS A 54 11.20 9.21 0.09
C HIS A 54 10.23 9.85 1.08
N CYS A 55 8.94 9.70 0.79
CA CYS A 55 7.82 10.33 1.51
C CYS A 55 7.02 9.31 2.35
N PRO A 56 6.12 9.75 3.24
CA PRO A 56 5.36 8.83 4.10
C PRO A 56 4.36 7.96 3.33
N ALA A 57 3.85 8.47 2.20
CA ALA A 57 2.97 7.73 1.30
C ALA A 57 3.33 7.99 -0.16
N GLU A 58 3.58 6.91 -0.89
CA GLU A 58 4.08 6.92 -2.26
C GLU A 58 3.30 5.93 -3.11
N VAL A 59 3.14 6.25 -4.40
CA VAL A 59 2.46 5.40 -5.37
C VAL A 59 3.48 4.87 -6.35
N PHE A 60 3.54 3.55 -6.46
CA PHE A 60 4.38 2.81 -7.38
C PHE A 60 3.52 2.14 -8.45
N THR A 61 4.03 2.00 -9.66
CA THR A 61 3.34 1.28 -10.73
C THR A 61 4.26 0.36 -11.50
N ALA A 62 3.67 -0.68 -12.10
CA ALA A 62 4.26 -1.41 -13.22
C ALA A 62 3.35 -1.23 -14.43
N ALA A 63 3.81 -0.45 -15.41
CA ALA A 63 3.09 -0.25 -16.67
C ALA A 63 2.83 -1.59 -17.39
N GLU A 64 3.83 -2.49 -17.38
CA GLU A 64 3.73 -3.81 -18.00
C GLU A 64 2.64 -4.70 -17.39
N ARG A 65 2.40 -4.55 -16.08
CA ARG A 65 1.47 -5.40 -15.32
C ARG A 65 0.16 -4.70 -14.97
N LYS A 66 -0.02 -3.44 -15.40
CA LYS A 66 -1.17 -2.58 -15.07
C LYS A 66 -1.47 -2.58 -13.56
N LEU A 67 -0.41 -2.57 -12.76
CA LEU A 67 -0.49 -2.65 -11.30
C LEU A 67 -0.12 -1.30 -10.70
N ALA A 68 -0.95 -0.79 -9.80
CA ALA A 68 -0.63 0.35 -8.96
C ALA A 68 -0.61 -0.09 -7.49
N VAL A 69 0.43 0.34 -6.78
CA VAL A 69 0.70 -0.03 -5.40
C VAL A 69 0.93 1.24 -4.61
N LEU A 70 -0.03 1.58 -3.73
CA LEU A 70 0.15 2.63 -2.74
C LEU A 70 0.90 2.04 -1.55
N GLN A 71 2.05 2.61 -1.20
CA GLN A 71 2.82 2.26 0.00
C GLN A 71 2.68 3.35 1.06
N ILE A 72 2.44 2.96 2.31
CA ILE A 72 2.31 3.88 3.45
C ILE A 72 3.23 3.37 4.56
N ARG A 73 4.23 4.17 4.94
CA ARG A 73 5.30 3.78 5.89
C ARG A 73 5.11 4.34 7.30
N VAL A 74 4.21 5.29 7.46
CA VAL A 74 3.91 5.92 8.75
C VAL A 74 2.50 5.55 9.21
N PRO A 75 2.26 5.46 10.53
CA PRO A 75 0.92 5.26 11.04
C PRO A 75 0.03 6.48 10.72
N ILE A 76 -1.26 6.22 10.53
CA ILE A 76 -2.27 7.26 10.35
C ILE A 76 -2.55 7.91 11.70
N ILE A 77 -2.60 9.24 11.75
CA ILE A 77 -3.00 9.99 12.94
C ILE A 77 -4.44 9.59 13.29
N GLN A 78 -4.66 8.93 14.44
CA GLN A 78 -5.94 8.30 14.79
C GLN A 78 -7.12 9.28 14.70
N LYS A 79 -6.93 10.52 15.17
CA LYS A 79 -7.93 11.61 15.11
C LYS A 79 -8.36 11.98 13.68
N LYS A 80 -7.54 11.69 12.67
CA LYS A 80 -7.77 12.01 11.24
C LYS A 80 -8.11 10.78 10.39
N SER A 81 -8.23 9.58 10.99
CA SER A 81 -8.49 8.32 10.26
C SER A 81 -9.73 8.37 9.36
N LYS A 82 -10.83 8.98 9.82
CA LYS A 82 -12.06 9.15 9.02
C LYS A 82 -11.82 10.01 7.77
N LYS A 83 -11.11 11.14 7.93
CA LYS A 83 -10.74 12.04 6.83
C LYS A 83 -9.82 11.34 5.83
N PHE A 84 -8.84 10.58 6.33
CA PHE A 84 -7.93 9.79 5.50
C PHE A 84 -8.70 8.77 4.64
N ARG A 85 -9.63 8.02 5.24
CA ARG A 85 -10.46 7.05 4.49
C ARG A 85 -11.30 7.72 3.41
N GLN A 86 -11.94 8.86 3.71
CA GLN A 86 -12.75 9.58 2.73
C GLN A 86 -11.91 10.05 1.55
N MET A 87 -10.76 10.68 1.82
CA MET A 87 -9.81 11.12 0.80
C MET A 87 -9.32 9.93 -0.04
N LEU A 88 -8.98 8.80 0.60
CA LEU A 88 -8.51 7.61 -0.08
C LEU A 88 -9.58 7.00 -1.00
N VAL A 89 -10.82 6.89 -0.51
CA VAL A 89 -11.94 6.40 -1.33
C VAL A 89 -12.19 7.33 -2.51
N SER A 90 -12.14 8.65 -2.31
CA SER A 90 -12.24 9.63 -3.40
C SER A 90 -11.12 9.46 -4.42
N TRP A 91 -9.87 9.28 -3.97
CA TRP A 91 -8.71 9.07 -4.85
C TRP A 91 -8.82 7.76 -5.66
N ILE A 92 -9.27 6.67 -5.03
CA ILE A 92 -9.48 5.39 -5.73
C ILE A 92 -10.56 5.54 -6.80
N LYS A 93 -11.67 6.22 -6.47
CA LYS A 93 -12.77 6.46 -7.41
C LYS A 93 -12.35 7.35 -8.57
N SER A 94 -11.61 8.43 -8.33
CA SER A 94 -11.12 9.32 -9.38
C SER A 94 -10.08 8.66 -10.28
N SER A 95 -9.29 7.72 -9.75
CA SER A 95 -8.25 7.03 -10.50
C SER A 95 -8.78 5.97 -11.46
N GLY A 96 -10.07 5.61 -11.39
CA GLY A 96 -10.69 4.66 -12.32
C GLY A 96 -10.20 3.22 -12.18
N PHE A 97 -9.69 2.83 -11.01
CA PHE A 97 -9.20 1.47 -10.81
C PHE A 97 -10.34 0.45 -10.96
N SER A 98 -10.17 -0.54 -11.84
CA SER A 98 -11.15 -1.61 -12.05
C SER A 98 -11.39 -2.43 -10.77
N ARG A 99 -10.32 -2.69 -10.00
CA ARG A 99 -10.37 -3.41 -8.73
C ARG A 99 -9.32 -2.85 -7.78
N THR A 100 -9.68 -2.74 -6.50
CA THR A 100 -8.77 -2.31 -5.42
C THR A 100 -8.63 -3.42 -4.40
N VAL A 101 -7.39 -3.81 -4.08
CA VAL A 101 -7.08 -4.85 -3.08
C VAL A 101 -6.45 -4.20 -1.86
N VAL A 102 -6.96 -4.56 -0.68
CA VAL A 102 -6.45 -4.14 0.62
C VAL A 102 -5.75 -5.32 1.30
N LEU A 103 -4.47 -5.15 1.65
CA LEU A 103 -3.68 -6.16 2.34
C LEU A 103 -3.73 -5.90 3.84
N SER A 104 -4.42 -6.75 4.61
CA SER A 104 -4.52 -6.65 6.06
C SER A 104 -4.06 -7.94 6.74
N SER A 105 -3.55 -7.84 7.97
CA SER A 105 -3.27 -8.97 8.86
C SER A 105 -4.37 -9.11 9.93
N SER A 106 -4.51 -10.32 10.48
CA SER A 106 -5.45 -10.66 11.56
C SER A 106 -4.78 -11.57 12.60
N HIS A 107 -5.20 -11.49 13.86
CA HIS A 107 -4.67 -12.32 14.97
C HIS A 107 -5.03 -13.79 14.81
N THR A 108 -4.08 -14.69 15.08
CA THR A 108 -4.26 -16.15 15.09
C THR A 108 -4.26 -16.72 16.53
N TYR A 109 -4.88 -16.04 17.50
CA TYR A 109 -4.91 -16.51 18.90
C TYR A 109 -6.20 -17.30 19.26
N GLN A 110 -7.22 -17.32 18.40
CA GLN A 110 -8.34 -18.27 18.50
C GLN A 110 -8.36 -19.14 17.25
N ARG A 111 -7.49 -20.16 17.23
CA ARG A 111 -7.75 -21.37 16.46
C ARG A 111 -8.52 -22.31 17.40
N ASP A 112 -9.84 -22.22 17.37
CA ASP A 112 -10.63 -23.43 17.43
C ASP A 112 -10.66 -23.97 16.00
N ASP A 113 -10.34 -25.26 15.82
CA ASP A 113 -10.27 -25.96 14.54
C ASP A 113 -11.68 -26.16 13.91
N HIS A 114 -12.47 -25.10 13.87
CA HIS A 114 -13.61 -25.00 12.98
C HIS A 114 -13.11 -24.41 11.66
N PRO A 115 -13.49 -24.95 10.48
CA PRO A 115 -13.19 -24.37 9.18
C PRO A 115 -14.04 -23.10 9.01
N CYS A 116 -13.73 -22.08 9.80
CA CYS A 116 -14.28 -20.76 9.65
C CYS A 116 -13.68 -20.18 8.38
N PHE A 117 -14.55 -19.68 7.50
CA PHE A 117 -14.26 -19.04 6.23
C PHE A 117 -13.41 -17.76 6.40
N CYS A 118 -12.19 -17.88 6.91
CA CYS A 118 -11.18 -16.83 6.86
C CYS A 118 -10.36 -17.04 5.60
N LEU A 119 -11.00 -16.82 4.45
CA LEU A 119 -10.30 -16.73 3.18
C LEU A 119 -9.21 -15.64 3.32
N PRO A 120 -7.92 -15.95 3.13
CA PRO A 120 -6.97 -14.90 2.78
C PRO A 120 -7.50 -14.30 1.49
N GLN A 121 -8.06 -13.10 1.54
CA GLN A 121 -8.71 -12.45 0.38
C GLN A 121 -7.65 -12.00 -0.63
N LEU A 122 -7.03 -12.97 -1.29
CA LEU A 122 -6.10 -12.80 -2.39
C LEU A 122 -6.93 -12.71 -3.69
N PHE A 123 -7.55 -11.56 -3.92
CA PHE A 123 -8.32 -11.34 -5.14
C PHE A 123 -7.37 -10.97 -6.30
N LYS A 124 -7.25 -11.92 -7.23
CA LYS A 124 -6.56 -11.78 -8.52
C LYS A 124 -7.25 -10.72 -9.38
N VAL A 125 -6.50 -9.78 -9.95
CA VAL A 125 -7.03 -8.80 -10.90
C VAL A 125 -6.55 -9.13 -12.31
N CYS A 126 -7.52 -9.30 -13.20
CA CYS A 126 -7.39 -9.35 -14.65
C CYS A 126 -8.01 -8.06 -15.19
N SER A 127 -7.27 -7.29 -15.99
CA SER A 127 -7.77 -6.08 -16.65
C SER A 127 -8.34 -6.42 -18.03
N LYS A 128 -9.58 -6.00 -18.30
CA LYS A 128 -10.21 -5.84 -19.63
C LYS A 128 -11.04 -4.54 -19.55
N CYS A 129 -11.11 -3.65 -20.53
CA CYS A 129 -10.56 -3.53 -21.87
C CYS A 129 -10.20 -2.05 -22.08
#